data_AF-A0A7S3FQC0-F1
#
_entry.id   AF-A0A7S3FQC0-F1
#
_cell.length_a   1.000
_cell.length_b   1.000
_cell.length_c   1.000
_cell.angle_alpha   90.00
_cell.angle_beta   90.00
_cell.angle_gamma   90.00
#
_symmetry.space_group_name_H-M   'P 1'
#
loop_
_entity.id
_entity.type
_entity.pdbx_description
1 polymer ?
#
loop_
_entity_poly.entity_id
_entity_poly.type
_entity_poly.pdbx_seq_one_letter_code
_entity_poly.pdbx_strand_id
1 'polypeptide(L)'
;MAMERVTSSGWSKCLPFFGGRARKDGSGTNNKGLKEEREAEEALQCYKDVKRANRNKIAAESLVFFFSTGFQVYMGIKAVCFDVSKLRVHWQFPCLLLLGVICVNIESVLCCVMIESYAKEEGIDKPELHSHPLFFSKANAGHSCDLCRRRILRGYRCWLCDFDICMKCMSSSTKRAEGEGGIRGDKGVRNE
;
A
#
# COMPACT_ATOMS: atom_id res chain seq x y z
N MET A 1 -14.30 -4.16 -22.13
CA MET A 1 -13.60 -5.22 -21.37
C MET A 1 -13.79 -4.93 -19.90
N ALA A 2 -14.79 -5.56 -19.30
CA ALA A 2 -15.06 -5.45 -17.87
C ALA A 2 -14.19 -6.50 -17.17
N MET A 3 -13.15 -6.06 -16.46
CA MET A 3 -12.38 -6.94 -15.59
C MET A 3 -13.17 -7.14 -14.30
N GLU A 4 -13.59 -8.38 -14.08
CA GLU A 4 -14.22 -8.83 -12.84
C GLU A 4 -13.31 -8.51 -11.64
N ARG A 5 -13.86 -7.72 -10.71
CA ARG A 5 -13.28 -7.53 -9.38
C ARG A 5 -13.24 -8.89 -8.68
N VAL A 6 -12.04 -9.45 -8.54
CA VAL A 6 -11.79 -10.55 -7.60
C VAL A 6 -12.02 -9.98 -6.19
N THR A 7 -13.22 -10.22 -5.67
CA THR A 7 -13.53 -10.00 -4.27
C THR A 7 -12.77 -11.05 -3.48
N SER A 8 -11.75 -10.62 -2.72
CA SER A 8 -11.09 -11.43 -1.69
C SER A 8 -12.03 -11.62 -0.50
N SER A 9 -13.07 -12.41 -0.74
CA SER A 9 -13.82 -13.08 0.31
C SER A 9 -12.95 -14.20 0.88
N GLY A 10 -12.69 -14.17 2.19
CA GLY A 10 -12.17 -15.37 2.85
C GLY A 10 -11.25 -15.20 4.05
N TRP A 11 -11.60 -14.38 5.05
CA TRP A 11 -11.13 -14.62 6.43
C TRP A 11 -12.32 -14.56 7.40
N SER A 12 -13.27 -15.49 7.21
CA SER A 12 -14.21 -15.88 8.27
C SER A 12 -13.59 -17.01 9.09
N LYS A 13 -13.36 -16.76 10.38
CA LYS A 13 -13.71 -17.63 11.54
C LYS A 13 -12.90 -17.21 12.78
N CYS A 14 -13.48 -16.34 13.59
CA CYS A 14 -13.19 -16.30 15.03
C CYS A 14 -14.50 -16.62 15.75
N LEU A 15 -14.55 -17.84 16.30
CA LEU A 15 -15.65 -18.40 17.08
C LEU A 15 -15.92 -17.60 18.36
N PRO A 16 -17.15 -17.65 18.90
CA PRO A 16 -17.44 -17.25 20.27
C PRO A 16 -17.23 -18.46 21.19
N PHE A 17 -16.48 -18.36 22.30
CA PHE A 17 -16.78 -19.16 23.51
C PHE A 17 -15.94 -18.80 24.74
N PHE A 18 -16.70 -18.63 25.83
CA PHE A 18 -16.43 -18.95 27.24
C PHE A 18 -15.57 -18.03 28.11
N GLY A 19 -16.27 -17.35 29.01
CA GLY A 19 -15.74 -16.79 30.22
C GLY A 19 -15.17 -17.87 31.14
N GLY A 20 -13.95 -17.63 31.58
CA GLY A 20 -13.31 -18.29 32.72
C GLY A 20 -12.73 -17.21 33.62
N ARG A 21 -13.05 -17.27 34.91
CA ARG A 21 -12.57 -16.33 35.94
C ARG A 21 -11.05 -16.33 36.03
N ALA A 22 -10.56 -15.13 36.32
CA ALA A 22 -9.16 -14.78 36.53
C ALA A 22 -8.43 -15.70 37.52
N ARG A 23 -7.34 -16.32 37.06
CA ARG A 23 -6.19 -16.69 37.89
C ARG A 23 -5.10 -15.64 37.68
N LYS A 24 -4.75 -14.93 38.76
CA LYS A 24 -3.56 -14.06 38.82
C LYS A 24 -2.35 -14.96 39.09
N ASP A 25 -1.80 -15.55 38.04
CA ASP A 25 -0.54 -16.29 38.12
C ASP A 25 0.62 -15.38 37.71
N GLY A 26 1.68 -15.35 38.53
CA GLY A 26 2.93 -14.59 38.36
C GLY A 26 3.79 -15.02 37.16
N SER A 27 3.18 -15.51 36.08
CA SER A 27 3.77 -15.94 34.81
C SER A 27 3.79 -14.82 33.75
N GLY A 28 3.57 -13.56 34.16
CA GLY A 28 3.28 -12.44 33.26
C GLY A 28 4.48 -11.81 32.55
N THR A 29 5.72 -12.17 32.90
CA THR A 29 6.93 -11.63 32.27
C THR A 29 7.29 -12.34 30.97
N ASN A 30 7.14 -13.67 30.88
CA ASN A 30 7.51 -14.43 29.68
C ASN A 30 6.58 -14.18 28.49
N ASN A 31 5.28 -13.95 28.74
CA ASN A 31 4.31 -13.66 27.67
C ASN A 31 4.48 -12.27 27.03
N LYS A 32 5.17 -11.33 27.69
CA LYS A 32 5.39 -9.99 27.13
C LYS A 32 6.44 -10.01 26.03
N GLY A 33 7.57 -10.70 26.24
CA GLY A 33 8.64 -10.80 25.23
C GLY A 33 8.17 -11.45 23.94
N LEU A 34 7.44 -12.57 24.06
CA LEU A 34 6.89 -13.31 22.93
C LEU A 34 5.93 -12.47 22.06
N LYS A 35 5.16 -11.58 22.69
CA LYS A 35 4.25 -10.69 21.96
C LYS A 35 5.02 -9.61 21.19
N GLU A 36 6.06 -9.06 21.77
CA GLU A 36 6.89 -8.04 21.14
C GLU A 36 7.70 -8.60 19.96
N GLU A 37 8.20 -9.83 20.07
CA GLU A 37 8.84 -10.55 18.95
C GLU A 37 7.89 -10.72 17.76
N ARG A 38 6.66 -11.21 18.00
CA ARG A 38 5.67 -11.38 16.92
C ARG A 38 5.31 -10.06 16.23
N GLU A 39 5.12 -8.98 17.01
CA GLU A 39 4.86 -7.64 16.44
C GLU A 39 6.04 -7.14 15.58
N ALA A 40 7.27 -7.44 15.98
CA ALA A 40 8.47 -7.09 15.21
C ALA A 40 8.59 -7.90 13.91
N GLU A 41 8.24 -9.19 13.94
CA GLU A 41 8.22 -10.08 12.77
C GLU A 41 7.17 -9.64 11.74
N GLU A 42 5.95 -9.32 12.18
CA GLU A 42 4.88 -8.84 11.30
C GLU A 42 5.27 -7.52 10.61
N ALA A 43 5.85 -6.58 11.37
CA ALA A 43 6.35 -5.32 10.81
C ALA A 43 7.52 -5.53 9.82
N LEU A 44 8.40 -6.50 10.11
CA LEU A 44 9.49 -6.86 9.21
C LEU A 44 8.96 -7.50 7.92
N GLN A 45 7.92 -8.32 8.02
CA GLN A 45 7.28 -8.96 6.88
C GLN A 45 6.62 -7.93 5.97
N CYS A 46 5.82 -7.01 6.53
CA CYS A 46 5.24 -5.89 5.79
C CYS A 46 6.32 -5.06 5.08
N TYR A 47 7.45 -4.80 5.75
CA TYR A 47 8.57 -4.08 5.13
C TYR A 47 9.19 -4.84 3.94
N LYS A 48 9.33 -6.17 4.03
CA LYS A 48 9.84 -7.00 2.92
C LYS A 48 8.89 -6.98 1.73
N ASP A 49 7.58 -6.97 1.98
CA ASP A 49 6.55 -6.93 0.93
C ASP A 49 6.56 -5.60 0.19
N VAL A 50 6.62 -4.47 0.90
CA VAL A 50 6.78 -3.13 0.29
C VAL A 50 8.06 -3.06 -0.54
N LYS A 51 9.18 -3.58 -0.02
CA LYS A 51 10.46 -3.60 -0.75
C LYS A 51 10.39 -4.50 -2.00
N ARG A 52 9.63 -5.60 -1.95
CA ARG A 52 9.41 -6.49 -3.10
C ARG A 52 8.54 -5.78 -4.14
N ALA A 53 7.46 -5.12 -3.73
CA ALA A 53 6.58 -4.36 -4.62
C ALA A 53 7.35 -3.24 -5.35
N ASN A 54 8.15 -2.45 -4.64
CA ASN A 54 8.94 -1.39 -5.27
C ASN A 54 9.98 -1.94 -6.26
N ARG A 55 10.62 -3.07 -5.94
CA ARG A 55 11.54 -3.73 -6.89
C ARG A 55 10.82 -4.23 -8.13
N ASN A 56 9.62 -4.80 -7.97
CA ASN A 56 8.81 -5.25 -9.09
C ASN A 56 8.36 -4.08 -9.96
N LYS A 57 8.01 -2.92 -9.37
CA LYS A 57 7.73 -1.67 -10.09
C LYS A 57 8.93 -1.26 -10.96
N ILE A 58 10.12 -1.13 -10.37
CA ILE A 58 11.34 -0.74 -11.08
C ILE A 58 11.68 -1.74 -12.19
N ALA A 59 11.53 -3.04 -11.93
CA ALA A 59 11.77 -4.07 -12.92
C ALA A 59 10.79 -3.99 -14.10
N ALA A 60 9.51 -3.74 -13.83
CA ALA A 60 8.49 -3.59 -14.87
C ALA A 60 8.71 -2.33 -15.73
N GLU A 61 9.01 -1.19 -15.11
CA GLU A 61 9.35 0.06 -15.81
C GLU A 61 10.60 -0.13 -16.71
N SER A 62 11.63 -0.78 -16.17
CA SER A 62 12.84 -1.09 -16.93
C SER A 62 12.53 -1.98 -18.13
N LEU A 63 11.69 -3.00 -17.95
CA LEU A 63 11.29 -3.92 -19.01
C LEU A 63 10.53 -3.20 -20.13
N VAL A 64 9.58 -2.33 -19.79
CA VAL A 64 8.84 -1.49 -20.76
C VAL A 64 9.81 -0.60 -21.56
N PHE A 65 10.78 0.02 -20.88
CA PHE A 65 11.80 0.83 -21.54
C PHE A 65 12.65 0.03 -22.54
N PHE A 66 13.11 -1.18 -22.15
CA PHE A 66 13.91 -2.03 -23.02
C PHE A 66 13.13 -2.48 -24.26
N PHE A 67 11.87 -2.89 -24.11
CA PHE A 67 11.04 -3.29 -25.24
C PHE A 67 10.74 -2.10 -26.17
N SER A 68 10.34 -0.95 -25.63
CA SER A 68 10.12 0.28 -26.40
C SER A 68 11.35 0.67 -27.22
N THR A 69 12.52 0.68 -26.57
CA THR A 69 13.81 0.98 -27.24
C THR A 69 14.13 -0.05 -28.32
N GLY A 70 13.93 -1.34 -28.04
CA GLY A 70 14.16 -2.42 -29.01
C GLY A 70 13.29 -2.28 -30.26
N PHE A 71 12.00 -1.95 -30.10
CA PHE A 71 11.10 -1.69 -31.22
C PHE A 71 11.53 -0.47 -32.05
N GLN A 72 11.96 0.61 -31.40
CA GLN A 72 12.45 1.81 -32.09
C GLN A 72 13.70 1.52 -32.93
N VAL A 73 14.66 0.75 -32.39
CA VAL A 73 15.86 0.31 -33.13
C VAL A 73 15.47 -0.57 -34.31
N TYR A 74 14.59 -1.55 -34.10
CA TYR A 74 14.10 -2.42 -35.16
C TYR A 74 13.42 -1.64 -36.30
N MET A 75 12.56 -0.67 -35.97
CA MET A 75 11.92 0.21 -36.94
C MET A 75 12.94 1.05 -37.70
N GLY A 76 13.97 1.56 -37.02
CA GLY A 76 15.08 2.29 -37.65
C GLY A 76 15.86 1.43 -38.66
N ILE A 77 16.21 0.20 -38.30
CA ILE A 77 16.88 -0.74 -39.22
C ILE A 77 16.00 -1.02 -40.43
N LYS A 78 14.70 -1.31 -40.20
CA LYS A 78 13.76 -1.58 -41.29
C LYS A 78 13.59 -0.37 -42.21
N ALA A 79 13.58 0.85 -41.67
CA ALA A 79 13.51 2.07 -42.46
C ALA A 79 14.69 2.22 -43.44
N VAL A 80 15.90 1.82 -43.03
CA VAL A 80 17.10 1.87 -43.86
C VAL A 80 17.15 0.74 -44.89
N CYS A 81 16.73 -0.47 -44.50
CA CYS A 81 16.78 -1.64 -45.38
C CYS A 81 15.66 -1.67 -46.43
N PHE A 82 14.63 -0.86 -46.31
CA PHE A 82 13.50 -0.86 -47.24
C PHE A 82 13.78 0.05 -48.43
N ASP A 83 13.80 -0.51 -49.64
CA ASP A 83 13.97 0.27 -50.87
C ASP A 83 12.67 1.03 -51.19
N VAL A 84 12.62 2.28 -50.76
CA VAL A 84 11.47 3.19 -50.92
C VAL A 84 11.24 3.57 -52.40
N SER A 85 12.20 3.27 -53.28
CA SER A 85 12.14 3.62 -54.71
C SER A 85 10.98 2.96 -55.46
N LYS A 86 10.46 1.84 -54.94
CA LYS A 86 9.32 1.11 -55.53
C LYS A 86 7.95 1.62 -55.09
N LEU A 87 7.87 2.46 -54.06
CA LEU A 87 6.60 3.00 -53.60
C LEU A 87 6.25 4.30 -54.34
N ARG A 88 5.07 4.33 -54.95
CA ARG A 88 4.51 5.49 -55.67
C ARG A 88 4.27 6.71 -54.76
N VAL A 89 4.27 6.52 -53.43
CA VAL A 89 3.96 7.56 -52.45
C VAL A 89 5.11 7.73 -51.45
N HIS A 90 6.14 8.47 -51.88
CA HIS A 90 7.39 8.65 -51.12
C HIS A 90 7.21 9.27 -49.72
N TRP A 91 6.13 10.05 -49.49
CA TRP A 91 5.90 10.74 -48.22
C TRP A 91 5.10 9.95 -47.17
N GLN A 92 4.31 8.96 -47.58
CA GLN A 92 3.46 8.21 -46.64
C GLN A 92 4.30 7.33 -45.71
N PHE A 93 5.31 6.65 -46.25
CA PHE A 93 6.18 5.77 -45.48
C PHE A 93 6.91 6.46 -44.32
N PRO A 94 7.66 7.57 -44.53
CA PRO A 94 8.33 8.26 -43.43
C PRO A 94 7.36 8.85 -42.41
N CYS A 95 6.20 9.35 -42.84
CA CYS A 95 5.17 9.83 -41.91
C CYS A 95 4.61 8.70 -41.03
N LEU A 96 4.38 7.52 -41.58
CA LEU A 96 3.91 6.35 -40.82
C LEU A 96 4.98 5.83 -39.86
N LEU A 97 6.26 5.82 -40.26
CA LEU A 97 7.36 5.48 -39.37
C LEU A 97 7.47 6.46 -38.20
N LEU A 98 7.44 7.77 -38.49
CA LEU A 98 7.48 8.81 -37.47
C LEU A 98 6.29 8.69 -36.51
N LEU A 99 5.08 8.50 -37.05
CA LEU A 99 3.88 8.30 -36.25
C LEU A 99 4.01 7.05 -35.38
N GLY A 100 4.56 5.95 -35.91
CA GLY A 100 4.82 4.72 -35.17
C GLY A 100 5.75 4.94 -33.96
N VAL A 101 6.84 5.68 -34.15
CA VAL A 101 7.76 6.04 -33.05
C VAL A 101 7.06 6.88 -31.99
N ILE A 102 6.23 7.85 -32.40
CA ILE A 102 5.43 8.66 -31.47
C ILE A 102 4.46 7.77 -30.68
N CYS A 103 3.73 6.88 -31.36
CA CYS A 103 2.78 5.95 -30.73
C CYS A 103 3.46 5.04 -29.70
N VAL A 104 4.62 4.46 -30.03
CA VAL A 104 5.39 3.59 -29.11
C VAL A 104 5.83 4.37 -27.86
N ASN A 105 6.27 5.61 -28.02
CA ASN A 105 6.63 6.45 -26.87
C ASN A 105 5.42 6.79 -26.00
N ILE A 106 4.29 7.20 -26.61
CA ILE A 106 3.04 7.46 -25.88
C ILE A 106 2.60 6.22 -25.12
N GLU A 107 2.58 5.06 -25.77
CA GLU A 107 2.23 3.78 -25.14
C GLU A 107 3.14 3.46 -23.96
N SER A 108 4.46 3.67 -24.10
CA SER A 108 5.41 3.46 -23.00
C SER A 108 5.13 4.35 -21.79
N VAL A 109 4.77 5.62 -22.01
CA VAL A 109 4.39 6.56 -20.94
C VAL A 109 3.10 6.12 -20.28
N LEU A 110 2.08 5.72 -21.06
CA LEU A 110 0.82 5.20 -20.53
C LEU A 110 1.04 3.94 -19.70
N CYS A 111 1.90 3.03 -20.15
CA CYS A 111 2.29 1.84 -19.40
C CYS A 111 2.96 2.19 -18.07
N CYS A 112 3.88 3.16 -18.03
CA CYS A 112 4.48 3.63 -16.78
C CYS A 112 3.44 4.21 -15.81
N VAL A 113 2.49 5.03 -16.31
CA VAL A 113 1.40 5.58 -15.49
C VAL A 113 0.48 4.48 -14.95
N MET A 114 0.21 3.45 -15.75
CA MET A 114 -0.55 2.28 -15.29
C MET A 114 0.21 1.50 -14.22
N ILE A 115 1.50 1.18 -14.44
CA ILE A 115 2.34 0.48 -13.46
C ILE A 115 2.39 1.26 -12.15
N GLU A 116 2.55 2.57 -12.20
CA GLU A 116 2.52 3.42 -11.02
C GLU A 116 1.16 3.34 -10.31
N SER A 117 0.07 3.37 -11.06
CA SER A 117 -1.29 3.27 -10.49
C SER A 117 -1.54 1.90 -9.83
N TYR A 118 -1.03 0.81 -10.40
CA TYR A 118 -1.10 -0.53 -9.79
C TYR A 118 -0.14 -0.71 -8.61
N ALA A 119 0.99 0.01 -8.60
CA ALA A 119 1.97 -0.05 -7.54
C ALA A 119 1.66 0.92 -6.38
N LYS A 120 0.61 1.75 -6.48
CA LYS A 120 0.14 2.56 -5.35
C LYS A 120 -0.21 1.64 -4.20
N GLU A 121 0.43 1.85 -3.05
CA GLU A 121 0.13 1.11 -1.83
C GLU A 121 -1.35 1.27 -1.52
N GLU A 122 -2.10 0.16 -1.48
CA GLU A 122 -3.47 0.18 -0.99
C GLU A 122 -3.42 0.51 0.51
N GLY A 123 -3.92 1.70 0.86
CA GLY A 123 -4.08 2.10 2.25
C GLY A 123 -5.02 1.13 2.95
N ILE A 124 -4.81 0.91 4.25
CA ILE A 124 -5.70 0.07 5.03
C ILE A 124 -6.91 0.92 5.44
N ASP A 125 -8.06 0.62 4.86
CA ASP A 125 -9.33 1.23 5.26
C ASP A 125 -9.88 0.55 6.52
N LYS A 126 -9.88 1.30 7.63
CA LYS A 126 -10.55 0.91 8.88
C LYS A 126 -11.51 2.02 9.31
N PRO A 127 -12.73 2.08 8.74
CA PRO A 127 -13.68 3.17 9.01
C PRO A 127 -14.04 3.31 10.50
N GLU A 128 -13.97 2.22 11.27
CA GLU A 128 -14.16 2.23 12.72
C GLU A 128 -13.15 3.12 13.45
N LEU A 129 -11.92 3.21 12.92
CA LEU A 129 -10.79 3.89 13.52
C LEU A 129 -10.54 5.26 12.93
N HIS A 130 -10.75 5.41 11.63
CA HIS A 130 -10.59 6.66 10.89
C HIS A 130 -11.31 6.56 9.53
N SER A 131 -11.91 7.66 9.05
CA SER A 131 -12.75 7.67 7.83
C SER A 131 -11.97 7.68 6.51
N HIS A 132 -10.64 7.80 6.56
CA HIS A 132 -9.76 7.82 5.40
C HIS A 132 -8.76 6.64 5.43
N PRO A 133 -8.20 6.26 4.27
CA PRO A 133 -7.17 5.23 4.18
C PRO A 133 -5.91 5.60 4.96
N LEU A 134 -5.39 4.61 5.68
CA LEU A 134 -4.17 4.73 6.48
C LEU A 134 -3.00 4.07 5.75
N PHE A 135 -1.92 4.81 5.56
CA PHE A 135 -0.72 4.35 4.85
C PHE A 135 0.42 4.14 5.81
N PHE A 136 1.21 3.09 5.61
CA PHE A 136 2.35 2.84 6.46
C PHE A 136 3.47 3.84 6.14
N SER A 137 3.82 4.71 7.08
CA SER A 137 4.84 5.74 6.86
C SER A 137 6.00 5.57 7.84
N LYS A 138 7.21 5.48 7.31
CA LYS A 138 8.44 5.53 8.12
C LYS A 138 8.75 6.94 8.61
N ALA A 139 8.30 7.96 7.88
CA ALA A 139 8.50 9.36 8.25
C ALA A 139 7.76 9.73 9.55
N ASN A 140 6.79 8.91 9.97
CA ASN A 140 6.06 9.09 11.21
C ASN A 140 6.85 8.72 12.47
N ALA A 141 8.08 8.21 12.34
CA ALA A 141 8.92 7.93 13.50
C ALA A 141 9.20 9.23 14.28
N GLY A 142 8.71 9.31 15.52
CA GLY A 142 8.83 10.48 16.40
C GLY A 142 7.53 11.25 16.61
N HIS A 143 6.53 11.06 15.76
CA HIS A 143 5.19 11.65 15.93
C HIS A 143 4.47 11.05 17.14
N SER A 144 3.45 11.73 17.66
CA SER A 144 2.63 11.24 18.76
C SER A 144 1.36 10.59 18.22
N CYS A 145 1.03 9.38 18.68
CA CYS A 145 -0.19 8.68 18.29
C CYS A 145 -1.42 9.47 18.76
N ASP A 146 -2.39 9.71 17.87
CA ASP A 146 -3.59 10.48 18.22
C ASP A 146 -4.50 9.78 19.22
N LEU A 147 -4.44 8.44 19.27
CA LEU A 147 -5.25 7.65 20.20
C LEU A 147 -4.62 7.51 21.59
N CYS A 148 -3.34 7.11 21.66
CA CYS A 148 -2.70 6.81 22.93
C CYS A 148 -1.70 7.88 23.40
N ARG A 149 -1.47 8.93 22.59
CA ARG A 149 -0.54 10.05 22.83
C ARG A 149 0.91 9.64 23.10
N ARG A 150 1.28 8.38 22.82
CA ARG A 150 2.67 7.89 22.92
C ARG A 150 3.42 8.15 21.62
N ARG A 151 4.75 8.29 21.72
CA ARG A 151 5.60 8.41 20.53
C ARG A 151 5.53 7.17 19.67
N ILE A 152 5.35 7.38 18.38
CA ILE A 152 5.30 6.38 17.33
C ILE A 152 6.74 6.07 16.90
N LEU A 153 7.13 4.81 17.00
CA LEU A 153 8.35 4.31 16.35
C LEU A 153 8.06 3.84 14.92
N ARG A 154 6.93 3.15 14.76
CA ARG A 154 6.35 2.68 13.50
C ARG A 154 4.83 2.79 13.59
N GLY A 155 4.20 3.22 12.51
CA GLY A 155 2.76 3.48 12.52
C GLY A 155 2.22 3.81 11.13
N TYR A 156 0.93 4.09 11.11
CA TYR A 156 0.23 4.52 9.91
C TYR A 156 -0.10 6.01 9.99
N ARG A 157 -0.14 6.66 8.83
CA ARG A 157 -0.56 8.05 8.65
C ARG A 157 -1.72 8.11 7.69
N CYS A 158 -2.69 8.96 7.97
CA CYS A 158 -3.59 9.47 6.97
C CYS A 158 -2.99 10.72 6.34
N TRP A 159 -2.82 10.76 5.02
CA TRP A 159 -2.30 11.93 4.31
C TRP A 159 -3.30 13.08 4.18
N LEU A 160 -4.61 12.81 4.34
CA LEU A 160 -5.67 13.81 4.16
C LEU A 160 -5.87 14.70 5.39
N CYS A 161 -5.66 14.16 6.59
CA CYS A 161 -5.96 14.84 7.84
C CYS A 161 -4.85 14.72 8.89
N ASP A 162 -3.68 14.22 8.49
CA ASP A 162 -2.52 14.01 9.37
C ASP A 162 -2.80 13.17 10.61
N PHE A 163 -3.75 12.24 10.53
CA PHE A 163 -4.05 11.33 11.63
C PHE A 163 -2.97 10.24 11.75
N ASP A 164 -2.30 10.21 12.90
CA ASP A 164 -1.14 9.37 13.17
C ASP A 164 -1.49 8.27 14.18
N ILE A 165 -1.28 7.01 13.81
CA ILE A 165 -1.61 5.87 14.68
C ILE A 165 -0.46 4.87 14.82
N CYS A 166 -0.17 4.47 16.06
CA CYS A 166 0.83 3.43 16.33
C CYS A 166 0.32 2.02 15.97
N MET A 167 1.24 1.09 15.66
CA MET A 167 0.90 -0.31 15.35
C MET A 167 0.02 -0.97 16.41
N LYS A 168 0.26 -0.69 17.70
CA LYS A 168 -0.51 -1.24 18.82
C LYS A 168 -1.99 -0.83 18.75
N CYS A 169 -2.25 0.47 18.58
CA CYS A 169 -3.62 1.00 18.43
C CYS A 169 -4.28 0.54 17.12
N MET A 170 -3.50 0.30 16.07
CA MET A 170 -4.02 -0.24 14.81
C MET A 170 -4.46 -1.71 14.93
N SER A 171 -3.75 -2.50 15.74
CA SER A 171 -4.05 -3.93 15.98
C SER A 171 -5.17 -4.16 17.00
N SER A 172 -5.36 -3.23 17.94
CA SER A 172 -6.44 -3.33 18.91
C SER A 172 -7.78 -3.08 18.22
N SER A 173 -8.62 -4.10 18.16
CA SER A 173 -10.04 -3.99 17.76
C SER A 173 -10.89 -3.22 18.77
N THR A 174 -10.30 -2.78 19.88
CA THR A 174 -11.01 -2.16 20.98
C THR A 174 -11.16 -0.66 20.78
N LYS A 175 -12.31 -0.33 20.19
CA LYS A 175 -13.21 0.80 20.49
C LYS A 175 -12.54 2.16 20.73
N ARG A 176 -12.74 3.02 19.75
CA ARG A 176 -12.54 4.47 19.72
C ARG A 176 -13.38 5.27 20.76
N ALA A 177 -13.64 4.77 21.96
CA ALA A 177 -14.66 5.37 22.85
C ALA A 177 -14.16 6.16 24.07
N GLU A 178 -12.85 6.29 24.32
CA GLU A 178 -12.37 7.04 25.51
C GLU A 178 -11.40 8.19 25.21
N GLY A 179 -11.00 8.38 23.95
CA GLY A 179 -9.94 9.34 23.58
C GLY A 179 -10.28 10.82 23.66
N GLU A 180 -11.56 11.23 23.58
CA GLU A 180 -11.92 12.67 23.55
C GLU A 180 -13.16 13.06 24.40
N GLY A 181 -13.63 12.17 25.29
CA GLY A 181 -14.76 12.52 26.18
C GLY A 181 -15.37 11.39 27.03
N GLY A 182 -14.79 10.18 27.02
CA GLY A 182 -15.38 8.99 27.63
C GLY A 182 -15.13 8.77 29.13
N ILE A 183 -14.55 9.73 29.85
CA ILE A 183 -14.39 9.63 31.32
C ILE A 183 -14.96 10.88 32.00
N ARG A 184 -16.29 10.99 31.99
CA ARG A 184 -17.01 11.32 33.22
C ARG A 184 -17.64 10.02 33.72
N GLY A 185 -16.80 9.19 34.33
CA GLY A 185 -17.29 8.11 35.17
C GLY A 185 -17.94 8.77 36.38
N ASP A 186 -19.28 8.83 36.38
CA ASP A 186 -20.09 9.04 37.57
C ASP A 186 -19.71 7.96 38.60
N LYS A 187 -18.73 8.26 39.44
CA LYS A 187 -18.67 7.63 40.75
C LYS A 187 -19.86 8.19 41.51
N GLY A 188 -20.93 7.39 41.52
CA GLY A 188 -22.16 7.67 42.23
C GLY A 188 -21.88 8.21 43.63
N VAL A 189 -22.63 9.27 43.96
CA VAL A 189 -22.70 9.85 45.30
C VAL A 189 -23.02 8.70 46.27
N ARG A 190 -22.13 8.54 47.25
CA ARG A 190 -22.32 7.59 48.33
C ARG A 190 -23.38 8.20 49.25
N ASN A 191 -24.56 7.62 49.28
CA ASN A 191 -25.62 8.05 50.19
C ASN A 191 -25.15 7.82 51.64
N GLU A 192 -25.11 8.90 52.42
CA GLU A 192 -25.06 8.88 53.89
C GLU A 192 -26.44 8.49 54.47
#